data_AF-A0A8H7AAN8-F1
#
_entry.id   AF-A0A8H7AAN8-F1
#
_cell.length_a   1.000
_cell.length_b   1.000
_cell.length_c   1.000
_cell.angle_alpha   90.00
_cell.angle_beta   90.00
_cell.angle_gamma   90.00
#
_symmetry.space_group_name_H-M   'P 1'
#
loop_
_entity.id
_entity.type
_entity.pdbx_description
1 polymer ?
#
loop_
_entity_poly.entity_id
_entity_poly.type
_entity_poly.pdbx_seq_one_letter_code
_entity_poly.pdbx_strand_id
1 'polypeptide(L)'
;MPPSAGRVGNSASSVAKQLRKSLSSYLDVRHDKTRIDIVSPSLCEDAIRRLRPSLPSARPLDIIDINPGVCLWSSRIHLALKPRCHILVEPDKDAYKDYVDPLLQQPGSRYRHVPVLSDLFGASRTYLLPDQTPVTSADHGKGKTNDSLLVLANLTGGKAFKSRSDGPPSASIIPQYIGGILNQENSIHHYGLVRMLAWLPDDEKAPYLPRTITERKKYSVRLDLVTRLSEIAGASSDDVPSSRAPRQHDLTLQSLQLVAQRAKASGVWHPDSRRPPAPTPVWYEIPLVSDALDQLRKLPHQLPWQKEFLTVYDTWRRPLRKDNKDASEASRRAGRPRSDEPESLRVLRAKFLTVRKAKVVAQQWADRQFELDRSRIDAHRARQSPAVLAATEEDIQQKEATLCTEMTKGRKDLALVAKRYVDDRRGFEQQPPLLQWDRRTAEPLLVKDKEFYPSQNLALLDFQPVPDVLEKLNDFDKRTCFDYLCNILFRNRAQPVHAHLEAVAQGGLDEFVERVPDLRNPLKGGHPNLHDLRIRTLPTHLLVQLALALETWPFRLQTHEMIMYNRRGIAQRAA
;
A
#
# COMPACT_ATOMS: atom_id res chain seq x y z
N MET A 1 32.96 -11.79 -20.75
CA MET A 1 32.26 -11.31 -21.96
C MET A 1 30.77 -11.53 -21.79
N PRO A 2 29.89 -10.53 -21.99
CA PRO A 2 28.46 -10.78 -21.98
C PRO A 2 28.07 -11.49 -23.30
N PRO A 3 27.17 -12.50 -23.27
CA PRO A 3 26.77 -13.19 -24.48
C PRO A 3 25.87 -12.31 -25.36
N SER A 4 26.12 -12.39 -26.67
CA SER A 4 25.45 -11.68 -27.75
C SER A 4 23.93 -11.94 -27.81
N ALA A 5 23.20 -10.90 -28.21
CA ALA A 5 21.75 -10.88 -28.36
C ALA A 5 21.23 -11.89 -29.40
N GLY A 6 20.93 -13.10 -28.96
CA GLY A 6 20.20 -14.12 -29.73
C GLY A 6 19.89 -15.32 -28.83
N ARG A 7 18.61 -15.65 -28.64
CA ARG A 7 18.03 -16.59 -27.63
C ARG A 7 17.80 -15.99 -26.23
N VAL A 8 16.95 -14.97 -26.15
CA VAL A 8 16.62 -14.26 -24.90
C VAL A 8 15.94 -15.17 -23.84
N GLY A 9 15.18 -16.20 -24.25
CA GLY A 9 14.45 -17.07 -23.31
C GLY A 9 15.32 -18.07 -22.53
N ASN A 10 16.26 -18.76 -23.20
CA ASN A 10 17.10 -19.78 -22.57
C ASN A 10 18.24 -19.17 -21.74
N SER A 11 18.73 -17.99 -22.13
CA SER A 11 19.81 -17.28 -21.44
C SER A 11 19.35 -16.71 -20.08
N ALA A 12 18.19 -16.04 -20.01
CA ALA A 12 17.72 -15.44 -18.76
C ALA A 12 17.41 -16.48 -17.67
N SER A 13 16.82 -17.62 -18.04
CA SER A 13 16.59 -18.75 -17.13
C SER A 13 17.89 -19.39 -16.64
N SER A 14 18.90 -19.47 -17.50
CA SER A 14 20.23 -19.97 -17.14
C SER A 14 20.92 -19.05 -16.11
N VAL A 15 20.88 -17.73 -16.32
CA VAL A 15 21.45 -16.73 -15.40
C VAL A 15 20.77 -16.81 -14.03
N ALA A 16 19.44 -16.85 -13.98
CA ALA A 16 18.71 -16.96 -12.71
C ALA A 16 19.08 -18.23 -11.93
N LYS A 17 19.23 -19.37 -12.63
CA LYS A 17 19.69 -20.63 -12.01
C LYS A 17 21.12 -20.55 -11.50
N GLN A 18 22.03 -19.91 -12.24
CA GLN A 18 23.43 -19.71 -11.83
C GLN A 18 23.53 -18.83 -10.58
N LEU A 19 22.83 -17.70 -10.56
CA LEU A 19 22.78 -16.80 -9.40
C LEU A 19 22.25 -17.52 -8.16
N ARG A 20 21.13 -18.23 -8.29
CA ARG A 20 20.55 -19.02 -7.20
C ARG A 20 21.52 -20.08 -6.67
N LYS A 21 22.22 -20.79 -7.55
CA LYS A 21 23.22 -21.78 -7.16
C LYS A 21 24.38 -21.15 -6.39
N SER A 22 24.91 -20.02 -6.89
CA SER A 22 25.99 -19.28 -6.23
C SER A 22 25.55 -18.77 -4.85
N LEU A 23 24.38 -18.15 -4.77
CA LEU A 23 23.83 -17.65 -3.50
C LEU A 23 23.52 -18.78 -2.52
N SER A 24 23.00 -19.93 -2.97
CA SER A 24 22.76 -21.09 -2.11
C SER A 24 24.05 -21.63 -1.50
N SER A 25 25.11 -21.78 -2.29
CA SER A 25 26.40 -22.20 -1.76
C SER A 25 27.00 -21.19 -0.76
N TYR A 26 26.55 -19.94 -0.78
CA TYR A 26 27.11 -18.86 0.03
C TYR A 26 26.29 -18.56 1.30
N LEU A 27 24.97 -18.39 1.17
CA LEU A 27 24.04 -18.12 2.28
C LEU A 27 23.94 -19.28 3.26
N ASP A 28 24.18 -20.52 2.81
CA ASP A 28 24.25 -21.69 3.70
C ASP A 28 25.53 -21.71 4.56
N VAL A 29 26.54 -20.88 4.24
CA VAL A 29 27.86 -20.91 4.89
C VAL A 29 28.17 -19.66 5.73
N ARG A 30 27.70 -18.44 5.37
CA ARG A 30 28.20 -17.18 5.99
C ARG A 30 27.19 -16.01 6.22
N HIS A 31 25.98 -16.26 6.72
CA HIS A 31 25.04 -15.26 7.34
C HIS A 31 23.99 -14.54 6.47
N ASP A 32 22.93 -14.14 7.19
CA ASP A 32 21.74 -13.32 6.94
C ASP A 32 20.72 -13.77 5.87
N LYS A 33 19.84 -14.70 6.27
CA LYS A 33 18.69 -15.16 5.47
C LYS A 33 17.60 -14.10 5.27
N THR A 34 17.72 -12.91 5.88
CA THR A 34 16.72 -11.85 5.77
C THR A 34 16.92 -10.95 4.54
N ARG A 35 18.12 -10.93 3.95
CA ARG A 35 18.43 -10.19 2.72
C ARG A 35 17.93 -10.99 1.52
N ILE A 36 17.11 -10.35 0.69
CA ILE A 36 16.48 -10.97 -0.49
C ILE A 36 16.99 -10.25 -1.74
N ASP A 37 17.66 -11.00 -2.59
CA ASP A 37 18.26 -10.56 -3.84
C ASP A 37 17.34 -10.80 -5.04
N ILE A 38 17.32 -9.87 -5.99
CA ILE A 38 16.58 -10.01 -7.25
C ILE A 38 17.47 -10.78 -8.22
N VAL A 39 17.00 -11.95 -8.66
CA VAL A 39 17.79 -12.88 -9.50
C VAL A 39 17.21 -13.12 -10.88
N SER A 40 16.08 -12.48 -11.22
CA SER A 40 15.39 -12.60 -12.52
C SER A 40 15.74 -11.45 -13.46
N PRO A 41 16.54 -11.69 -14.53
CA PRO A 41 16.81 -10.65 -15.52
C PRO A 41 15.53 -10.18 -16.23
N SER A 42 14.58 -11.07 -16.50
CA SER A 42 13.31 -10.71 -17.14
C SER A 42 12.46 -9.78 -16.27
N LEU A 43 12.48 -9.95 -14.94
CA LEU A 43 11.79 -9.02 -14.04
C LEU A 43 12.39 -7.62 -14.11
N CYS A 44 13.72 -7.52 -14.07
CA CYS A 44 14.41 -6.23 -14.17
C CYS A 44 14.07 -5.53 -15.49
N GLU A 45 14.13 -6.24 -16.62
CA GLU A 45 13.82 -5.66 -17.94
C GLU A 45 12.37 -5.20 -18.07
N ASP A 46 11.42 -6.00 -17.59
CA ASP A 46 10.01 -5.65 -17.61
C ASP A 46 9.73 -4.42 -16.72
N ALA A 47 10.29 -4.40 -15.50
CA ALA A 47 10.15 -3.26 -14.60
C ALA A 47 10.77 -1.97 -15.18
N ILE A 48 11.95 -2.06 -15.78
CA ILE A 48 12.61 -0.92 -16.45
C ILE A 48 11.76 -0.43 -17.62
N ARG A 49 11.22 -1.33 -18.44
CA ARG A 49 10.38 -0.95 -19.58
C ARG A 49 9.08 -0.27 -19.12
N ARG A 50 8.47 -0.76 -18.03
CA ARG A 50 7.31 -0.12 -17.38
C ARG A 50 7.65 1.30 -16.89
N LEU A 51 8.82 1.47 -16.27
CA LEU A 51 9.26 2.73 -15.70
C LEU A 51 9.78 3.73 -16.74
N ARG A 52 10.25 3.26 -17.89
CA ARG A 52 10.94 4.07 -18.91
C ARG A 52 10.26 5.40 -19.24
N PRO A 53 8.92 5.50 -19.40
CA PRO A 53 8.28 6.77 -19.71
C PRO A 53 8.40 7.82 -18.60
N SER A 54 8.57 7.40 -17.34
CA SER A 54 8.66 8.30 -16.19
C SER A 54 10.07 8.45 -15.64
N LEU A 55 11.03 7.58 -15.97
CA LEU A 55 12.40 7.70 -15.47
C LEU A 55 13.05 9.03 -15.90
N PRO A 56 13.93 9.62 -15.07
CA PRO A 56 14.57 10.87 -15.41
C PRO A 56 15.32 10.77 -16.75
N SER A 57 14.96 11.65 -17.68
CA SER A 57 15.66 11.80 -18.96
C SER A 57 16.76 12.87 -18.92
N ALA A 58 16.78 13.67 -17.84
CA ALA A 58 17.77 14.71 -17.61
C ALA A 58 19.18 14.11 -17.57
N ARG A 59 20.11 14.79 -18.23
CA ARG A 59 21.54 14.48 -18.19
C ARG A 59 22.29 15.73 -17.78
N PRO A 60 23.30 15.63 -16.91
CA PRO A 60 23.84 14.40 -16.28
C PRO A 60 22.95 13.85 -15.13
N LEU A 61 22.97 12.53 -14.92
CA LEU A 61 22.24 11.81 -13.85
C LEU A 61 23.22 11.05 -12.96
N ASP A 62 23.07 11.15 -11.64
CA ASP A 62 23.77 10.33 -10.65
C ASP A 62 22.79 9.35 -9.97
N ILE A 63 23.31 8.20 -9.55
CA ILE A 63 22.53 7.16 -8.86
C ILE A 63 23.20 6.81 -7.54
N ILE A 64 22.39 6.75 -6.47
CA ILE A 64 22.77 6.14 -5.19
C ILE A 64 21.97 4.85 -5.05
N ASP A 65 22.65 3.72 -4.92
CA ASP A 65 22.04 2.41 -4.84
C ASP A 65 22.33 1.76 -3.49
N ILE A 66 21.30 1.65 -2.65
CA ILE A 66 21.38 1.20 -1.27
C ILE A 66 21.12 -0.30 -1.20
N ASN A 67 22.10 -1.05 -0.70
CA ASN A 67 22.10 -2.51 -0.60
C ASN A 67 21.86 -3.22 -1.95
N PRO A 68 22.73 -2.96 -2.95
CA PRO A 68 22.57 -3.54 -4.28
C PRO A 68 22.72 -5.07 -4.30
N GLY A 69 23.37 -5.68 -3.29
CA GLY A 69 23.55 -7.13 -3.18
C GLY A 69 24.21 -7.72 -4.43
N VAL A 70 23.55 -8.65 -5.11
CA VAL A 70 24.05 -9.25 -6.38
C VAL A 70 24.12 -8.28 -7.57
N CYS A 71 23.71 -7.02 -7.40
CA CYS A 71 23.83 -5.94 -8.38
C CYS A 71 23.11 -6.18 -9.73
N LEU A 72 22.20 -7.15 -9.80
CA LEU A 72 21.46 -7.43 -11.04
C LEU A 72 20.53 -6.27 -11.41
N TRP A 73 19.77 -5.76 -10.45
CA TRP A 73 18.92 -4.57 -10.66
C TRP A 73 19.77 -3.34 -10.99
N SER A 74 20.82 -3.11 -10.21
CA SER A 74 21.79 -2.01 -10.34
C SER A 74 22.38 -1.94 -11.75
N SER A 75 22.91 -3.07 -12.24
CA SER A 75 23.53 -3.14 -13.56
C SER A 75 22.55 -2.90 -14.70
N ARG A 76 21.31 -3.38 -14.58
CA ARG A 76 20.26 -3.18 -15.59
C ARG A 76 19.79 -1.73 -15.66
N ILE A 77 19.58 -1.09 -14.51
CA ILE A 77 19.24 0.34 -14.45
C ILE A 77 20.40 1.19 -14.98
N HIS A 78 21.64 0.87 -14.61
CA HIS A 78 22.81 1.58 -15.11
C HIS A 78 22.89 1.55 -16.64
N LEU A 79 22.67 0.38 -17.26
CA LEU A 79 22.67 0.26 -18.71
C LEU A 79 21.54 1.05 -19.37
N ALA A 80 20.36 1.09 -18.75
CA ALA A 80 19.21 1.81 -19.25
C ALA A 80 19.38 3.34 -19.18
N LEU A 81 19.93 3.86 -18.08
CA LEU A 81 20.01 5.30 -17.82
C LEU A 81 21.36 5.93 -18.16
N LYS A 82 22.45 5.14 -18.18
CA LYS A 82 23.83 5.58 -18.45
C LYS A 82 24.23 6.77 -17.56
N PRO A 83 24.18 6.62 -16.22
CA PRO A 83 24.47 7.72 -15.30
C PRO A 83 25.93 8.21 -15.43
N ARG A 84 26.20 9.40 -14.92
CA ARG A 84 27.56 9.93 -14.74
C ARG A 84 28.27 9.20 -13.60
N CYS A 85 27.60 9.04 -12.46
CA CYS A 85 28.09 8.27 -11.32
C CYS A 85 27.01 7.29 -10.82
N HIS A 86 27.40 6.08 -10.44
CA HIS A 86 26.52 5.11 -9.80
C HIS A 86 27.19 4.58 -8.52
N ILE A 87 26.75 5.06 -7.36
CA ILE A 87 27.36 4.75 -6.07
C ILE A 87 26.63 3.57 -5.43
N LEU A 88 27.35 2.48 -5.21
CA LEU A 88 26.91 1.27 -4.54
C LEU A 88 27.17 1.41 -3.03
N VAL A 89 26.10 1.53 -2.24
CA VAL A 89 26.17 1.56 -0.77
C VAL A 89 25.96 0.13 -0.27
N GLU A 90 27.05 -0.63 -0.14
CA GLU A 90 27.01 -2.05 0.22
C GLU A 90 27.86 -2.32 1.48
N PRO A 91 27.23 -2.53 2.65
CA PRO A 91 27.95 -2.77 3.91
C PRO A 91 28.63 -4.14 3.95
N ASP A 92 28.08 -5.14 3.27
CA ASP A 92 28.60 -6.51 3.27
C ASP A 92 29.39 -6.77 1.97
N LYS A 93 30.28 -5.84 1.60
CA LYS A 93 31.04 -5.92 0.34
C LYS A 93 31.74 -7.26 0.16
N ASP A 94 32.37 -7.80 1.20
CA ASP A 94 33.07 -9.09 1.13
C ASP A 94 32.15 -10.24 0.71
N ALA A 95 30.88 -10.20 1.14
CA ALA A 95 29.88 -11.19 0.77
C ALA A 95 29.44 -11.06 -0.68
N TYR A 96 29.41 -9.84 -1.20
CA TYR A 96 28.97 -9.55 -2.56
C TYR A 96 30.13 -9.23 -3.52
N LYS A 97 31.37 -9.47 -3.12
CA LYS A 97 32.58 -9.06 -3.87
C LYS A 97 32.57 -9.57 -5.31
N ASP A 98 32.11 -10.80 -5.53
CA ASP A 98 32.08 -11.44 -6.85
C ASP A 98 31.09 -10.76 -7.81
N TYR A 99 30.17 -9.94 -7.28
CA TYR A 99 29.19 -9.15 -8.03
C TYR A 99 29.58 -7.66 -8.08
N VAL A 100 30.11 -7.13 -6.99
CA VAL A 100 30.46 -5.70 -6.84
C VAL A 100 31.78 -5.37 -7.55
N ASP A 101 32.84 -6.14 -7.32
CA ASP A 101 34.18 -5.82 -7.83
C ASP A 101 34.26 -5.79 -9.37
N PRO A 102 33.62 -6.71 -10.12
CA PRO A 102 33.61 -6.61 -11.58
C PRO A 102 33.02 -5.30 -12.09
N LEU A 103 32.02 -4.74 -11.40
CA LEU A 103 31.42 -3.45 -11.77
C LEU A 103 32.36 -2.29 -11.47
N LEU A 104 33.13 -2.35 -10.37
CA LEU A 104 34.08 -1.31 -9.99
C LEU A 104 35.35 -1.31 -10.85
N GLN A 105 35.86 -2.49 -11.20
CA GLN A 105 37.18 -2.67 -11.81
C GLN A 105 37.17 -2.57 -13.34
N GLN A 106 36.01 -2.63 -13.99
CA GLN A 106 35.93 -2.50 -15.45
C GLN A 106 36.53 -1.17 -15.93
N PRO A 107 37.29 -1.15 -17.05
CA PRO A 107 37.86 0.08 -17.58
C PRO A 107 36.81 1.17 -17.81
N GLY A 108 37.08 2.39 -17.33
CA GLY A 108 36.13 3.50 -17.42
C GLY A 108 34.89 3.36 -16.54
N SER A 109 34.92 2.49 -15.52
CA SER A 109 33.78 2.30 -14.62
C SER A 109 33.30 3.60 -14.01
N ARG A 110 31.99 3.82 -14.12
CA ARG A 110 31.25 4.88 -13.44
C ARG A 110 30.69 4.45 -12.09
N TYR A 111 30.95 3.20 -11.69
CA TYR A 111 30.57 2.72 -10.38
C TYR A 111 31.55 3.18 -9.31
N ARG A 112 31.02 3.52 -8.14
CA ARG A 112 31.78 3.80 -6.92
C ARG A 112 31.18 2.98 -5.79
N HIS A 113 31.94 2.72 -4.74
CA HIS A 113 31.46 1.97 -3.58
C HIS A 113 31.70 2.75 -2.30
N VAL A 114 30.73 2.70 -1.40
CA VAL A 114 30.87 3.11 -0.01
C VAL A 114 30.22 2.05 0.90
N PRO A 115 30.72 1.82 2.12
CA PRO A 115 30.16 0.82 3.01
C PRO A 115 28.85 1.26 3.66
N VAL A 116 28.68 2.56 3.96
CA VAL A 116 27.48 3.09 4.63
C VAL A 116 27.02 4.40 4.01
N LEU A 117 25.71 4.67 4.12
CA LEU A 117 25.08 5.84 3.48
C LEU A 117 25.59 7.17 4.04
N SER A 118 25.94 7.22 5.34
CA SER A 118 26.48 8.41 6.00
C SER A 118 27.79 8.88 5.37
N ASP A 119 28.54 7.99 4.73
CA ASP A 119 29.83 8.33 4.10
C ASP A 119 29.66 9.25 2.88
N LEU A 120 28.42 9.43 2.38
CA LEU A 120 28.10 10.36 1.29
C LEU A 120 27.93 11.81 1.73
N PHE A 121 27.65 12.05 3.02
CA PHE A 121 27.21 13.36 3.53
C PHE A 121 28.22 14.04 4.48
N GLY A 122 29.44 13.49 4.60
CA GLY A 122 30.49 14.05 5.46
C GLY A 122 31.29 15.19 4.81
N ALA A 123 31.77 16.13 5.63
CA ALA A 123 32.53 17.32 5.21
C ALA A 123 33.81 17.04 4.39
N SER A 124 34.36 15.83 4.47
CA SER A 124 35.58 15.42 3.75
C SER A 124 35.34 14.77 2.39
N ARG A 125 34.07 14.58 1.94
CA ARG A 125 33.76 13.71 0.79
C ARG A 125 32.72 14.24 -0.21
N THR A 126 32.64 15.56 -0.39
CA THR A 126 31.94 16.25 -1.49
C THR A 126 32.33 15.79 -2.90
N TYR A 127 33.34 14.93 -3.07
CA TYR A 127 33.82 14.44 -4.36
C TYR A 127 32.99 13.31 -5.00
N LEU A 128 32.09 12.64 -4.26
CA LEU A 128 31.28 11.55 -4.84
C LEU A 128 30.05 12.06 -5.60
N LEU A 129 29.59 13.27 -5.29
CA LEU A 129 28.50 13.97 -5.97
C LEU A 129 28.92 15.43 -6.27
N PRO A 130 30.04 15.64 -6.99
CA PRO A 130 30.70 16.95 -7.08
C PRO A 130 29.85 18.01 -7.80
N ASP A 131 28.95 17.55 -8.66
CA ASP A 131 28.08 18.40 -9.46
C ASP A 131 26.66 18.51 -8.88
N GLN A 132 26.40 17.91 -7.71
CA GLN A 132 25.15 18.11 -6.97
C GLN A 132 25.34 19.33 -6.05
N THR A 133 24.53 20.36 -6.27
CA THR A 133 24.61 21.59 -5.47
C THR A 133 23.53 21.56 -4.38
N PRO A 134 23.89 21.71 -3.09
CA PRO A 134 22.91 21.83 -2.02
C PRO A 134 22.01 23.06 -2.26
N VAL A 135 20.71 22.86 -2.12
CA VAL A 135 19.71 23.93 -2.09
C VAL A 135 19.75 24.52 -0.69
N THR A 136 20.11 25.80 -0.59
CA THR A 136 20.12 26.53 0.68
C THR A 136 18.75 27.10 1.01
N SER A 137 18.52 27.44 2.28
CA SER A 137 17.26 28.03 2.75
C SER A 137 16.93 29.38 2.12
N ALA A 138 17.92 30.07 1.53
CA ALA A 138 17.76 31.32 0.79
C ALA A 138 17.36 31.11 -0.68
N ASP A 139 17.46 29.89 -1.21
CA ASP A 139 17.25 29.64 -2.63
C ASP A 139 15.77 29.47 -3.00
N HIS A 140 15.35 30.09 -4.11
CA HIS A 140 14.08 29.82 -4.81
C HIS A 140 13.95 28.37 -5.34
N GLY A 141 14.88 27.47 -4.98
CA GLY A 141 14.90 26.05 -5.34
C GLY A 141 14.25 25.13 -4.30
N LYS A 142 13.92 25.63 -3.09
CA LYS A 142 13.33 24.81 -2.02
C LYS A 142 12.02 24.19 -2.50
N GLY A 143 11.98 22.86 -2.49
CA GLY A 143 10.82 22.09 -2.95
C GLY A 143 10.80 21.74 -4.43
N LYS A 144 11.77 22.13 -5.26
CA LYS A 144 11.83 21.63 -6.64
C LYS A 144 12.23 20.16 -6.69
N THR A 145 11.71 19.41 -7.65
CA THR A 145 12.16 18.02 -7.93
C THR A 145 13.59 18.01 -8.44
N ASN A 146 14.36 17.02 -8.02
CA ASN A 146 15.71 16.78 -8.55
C ASN A 146 15.65 15.58 -9.52
N ASP A 147 15.72 15.90 -10.81
CA ASP A 147 15.74 14.90 -11.90
C ASP A 147 17.17 14.45 -12.28
N SER A 148 18.19 15.02 -11.63
CA SER A 148 19.61 14.67 -11.83
C SER A 148 20.14 13.67 -10.82
N LEU A 149 19.34 13.26 -9.83
CA LEU A 149 19.69 12.29 -8.81
C LEU A 149 18.57 11.28 -8.62
N LEU A 150 18.92 9.99 -8.60
CA LEU A 150 17.99 8.89 -8.38
C LEU A 150 18.49 7.99 -7.25
N VAL A 151 17.61 7.64 -6.31
CA VAL A 151 17.88 6.62 -5.30
C VAL A 151 17.28 5.29 -5.71
N LEU A 152 18.10 4.23 -5.71
CA LEU A 152 17.67 2.84 -5.73
C LEU A 152 17.86 2.28 -4.33
N ALA A 153 16.94 1.41 -3.88
CA ALA A 153 17.08 0.77 -2.58
C ALA A 153 16.54 -0.65 -2.57
N ASN A 154 17.29 -1.57 -1.97
CA ASN A 154 16.76 -2.83 -1.48
C ASN A 154 16.53 -2.72 0.04
N LEU A 155 15.27 -2.68 0.45
CA LEU A 155 14.81 -2.54 1.83
C LEU A 155 14.47 -3.90 2.47
N THR A 156 14.99 -5.00 1.92
CA THR A 156 14.95 -6.33 2.55
C THR A 156 16.20 -6.49 3.41
N GLY A 157 16.14 -7.17 4.57
CA GLY A 157 17.29 -7.55 5.42
C GLY A 157 18.46 -6.54 5.57
N GLY A 158 19.62 -6.99 6.05
CA GLY A 158 20.92 -6.32 5.88
C GLY A 158 21.31 -5.18 6.84
N LYS A 159 22.64 -5.00 6.96
CA LYS A 159 23.29 -4.25 8.03
C LYS A 159 23.33 -2.72 7.84
N ALA A 160 23.15 -2.22 6.62
CA ALA A 160 23.17 -0.77 6.32
C ALA A 160 22.10 0.00 7.11
N PHE A 161 21.10 -0.72 7.63
CA PHE A 161 19.95 -0.17 8.33
C PHE A 161 19.94 -0.45 9.84
N LYS A 162 21.03 -1.02 10.38
CA LYS A 162 21.20 -1.26 11.83
C LYS A 162 21.46 0.06 12.57
N SER A 163 20.43 0.89 12.67
CA SER A 163 20.26 1.79 13.81
C SER A 163 19.63 1.00 14.98
N ARG A 164 19.63 1.55 16.20
CA ARG A 164 19.04 0.97 17.43
C ARG A 164 17.54 0.58 17.37
N SER A 165 16.92 0.56 16.19
CA SER A 165 15.52 0.20 15.96
C SER A 165 15.38 -1.27 15.56
N ASP A 166 14.75 -2.09 16.39
CA ASP A 166 14.51 -3.54 16.20
C ASP A 166 13.46 -3.87 15.11
N GLY A 167 13.45 -3.15 13.98
CA GLY A 167 12.44 -3.27 12.92
C GLY A 167 13.02 -3.53 11.53
N PRO A 168 12.18 -3.91 10.55
CA PRO A 168 12.61 -4.09 9.17
C PRO A 168 13.13 -2.77 8.57
N PRO A 169 14.05 -2.82 7.59
CA PRO A 169 14.62 -1.62 6.97
C PRO A 169 13.59 -0.60 6.47
N SER A 170 12.49 -1.08 5.90
CA SER A 170 11.40 -0.26 5.38
C SER A 170 10.84 0.67 6.47
N ALA A 171 10.73 0.17 7.71
CA ALA A 171 10.22 0.91 8.87
C ALA A 171 11.17 1.99 9.39
N SER A 172 12.43 2.00 8.93
CA SER A 172 13.42 3.03 9.27
C SER A 172 13.61 4.02 8.12
N ILE A 173 13.84 3.53 6.90
CA ILE A 173 14.20 4.37 5.75
C ILE A 173 13.03 5.16 5.20
N ILE A 174 11.85 4.55 5.06
CA ILE A 174 10.70 5.26 4.49
C ILE A 174 10.29 6.45 5.40
N PRO A 175 10.22 6.31 6.73
CA PRO A 175 9.99 7.46 7.61
C PRO A 175 11.07 8.54 7.53
N GLN A 176 12.36 8.16 7.42
CA GLN A 176 13.46 9.12 7.25
C GLN A 176 13.37 9.86 5.92
N TYR A 177 13.04 9.16 4.83
CA TYR A 177 12.81 9.74 3.50
C TYR A 177 11.67 10.76 3.53
N ILE A 178 10.52 10.40 4.11
CA ILE A 178 9.38 11.31 4.33
C ILE A 178 9.83 12.54 5.15
N GLY A 179 10.53 12.30 6.26
CA GLY A 179 11.02 13.34 7.14
C GLY A 179 12.00 14.28 6.44
N GLY A 180 12.84 13.76 5.54
CA GLY A 180 13.77 14.53 4.72
C GLY A 180 13.09 15.38 3.66
N ILE A 181 12.00 14.92 3.04
CA ILE A 181 11.22 15.77 2.10
C ILE A 181 10.70 17.02 2.81
N LEU A 182 10.17 16.84 4.03
CA LEU A 182 9.73 17.96 4.85
C LEU A 182 10.96 18.79 5.27
N ASN A 183 11.97 18.16 5.90
CA ASN A 183 13.17 18.81 6.43
C ASN A 183 14.42 18.55 5.56
N GLN A 184 14.52 19.28 4.46
CA GLN A 184 15.51 19.03 3.40
C GLN A 184 16.98 19.12 3.87
N GLU A 185 17.31 20.11 4.69
CA GLU A 185 18.69 20.53 5.03
C GLU A 185 19.61 19.40 5.51
N ASN A 186 19.08 18.39 6.22
CA ASN A 186 19.86 17.29 6.79
C ASN A 186 19.52 15.93 6.16
N SER A 187 19.14 15.91 4.89
CA SER A 187 18.73 14.68 4.20
C SER A 187 19.17 14.67 2.74
N ILE A 188 19.04 13.52 2.06
CA ILE A 188 19.25 13.44 0.60
C ILE A 188 18.50 14.53 -0.20
N HIS A 189 17.41 15.05 0.34
CA HIS A 189 16.61 16.10 -0.28
C HIS A 189 17.24 17.50 -0.17
N HIS A 190 18.39 17.64 0.48
CA HIS A 190 19.15 18.90 0.47
C HIS A 190 19.65 19.25 -0.94
N TYR A 191 19.66 18.32 -1.89
CA TYR A 191 19.91 18.56 -3.31
C TYR A 191 18.62 18.84 -4.11
N GLY A 192 17.49 19.08 -3.45
CA GLY A 192 16.15 19.10 -4.06
C GLY A 192 15.40 17.78 -3.86
N LEU A 193 14.15 17.70 -4.28
CA LEU A 193 13.31 16.53 -4.01
C LEU A 193 13.69 15.33 -4.90
N VAL A 194 14.51 14.44 -4.35
CA VAL A 194 15.03 13.24 -5.01
C VAL A 194 14.01 12.10 -5.04
N ARG A 195 13.84 11.47 -6.21
CA ARG A 195 13.00 10.26 -6.40
C ARG A 195 13.67 9.00 -5.89
N MET A 196 12.89 8.06 -5.35
CA MET A 196 13.38 6.75 -4.91
C MET A 196 12.60 5.58 -5.53
N LEU A 197 13.33 4.58 -6.02
CA LEU A 197 12.79 3.26 -6.42
C LEU A 197 13.24 2.23 -5.38
N ALA A 198 12.29 1.66 -4.64
CA ALA A 198 12.61 0.75 -3.54
C ALA A 198 11.94 -0.62 -3.68
N TRP A 199 12.74 -1.67 -3.58
CA TRP A 199 12.28 -3.04 -3.36
C TRP A 199 12.09 -3.30 -1.87
N LEU A 200 10.97 -3.89 -1.49
CA LEU A 200 10.67 -4.29 -0.10
C LEU A 200 9.85 -5.59 -0.08
N PRO A 201 9.83 -6.34 1.03
CA PRO A 201 8.94 -7.51 1.16
C PRO A 201 7.50 -7.13 0.86
N ASP A 202 6.81 -7.94 0.05
CA ASP A 202 5.47 -7.60 -0.44
C ASP A 202 4.44 -7.44 0.69
N ASP A 203 4.62 -8.21 1.77
CA ASP A 203 3.80 -8.18 2.99
C ASP A 203 4.05 -6.96 3.88
N GLU A 204 5.15 -6.23 3.68
CA GLU A 204 5.47 -5.00 4.42
C GLU A 204 4.91 -3.73 3.77
N LYS A 205 4.36 -3.78 2.55
CA LYS A 205 3.95 -2.57 1.82
C LYS A 205 2.64 -1.94 2.32
N ALA A 206 1.77 -2.71 2.98
CA ALA A 206 0.42 -2.28 3.35
C ALA A 206 0.34 -0.98 4.19
N PRO A 207 1.24 -0.70 5.16
CA PRO A 207 1.25 0.56 5.90
C PRO A 207 1.61 1.79 5.06
N TYR A 208 2.24 1.60 3.89
CA TYR A 208 2.71 2.66 2.99
C TYR A 208 1.76 2.86 1.81
N LEU A 209 1.35 1.74 1.18
CA LEU A 209 0.41 1.71 0.06
C LEU A 209 -0.78 0.78 0.38
N PRO A 210 -1.70 1.23 1.25
CA PRO A 210 -2.85 0.42 1.68
C PRO A 210 -3.81 0.18 0.52
N ARG A 211 -4.38 -1.04 0.46
CA ARG A 211 -5.43 -1.40 -0.52
C ARG A 211 -6.84 -1.25 0.03
N THR A 212 -6.97 -1.07 1.35
CA THR A 212 -8.23 -0.82 2.08
C THR A 212 -8.08 0.35 3.04
N ILE A 213 -9.17 1.03 3.37
CA ILE A 213 -9.17 2.13 4.34
C ILE A 213 -8.82 1.66 5.76
N THR A 214 -9.07 0.39 6.06
CA THR A 214 -8.68 -0.21 7.35
C THR A 214 -7.16 -0.28 7.53
N GLU A 215 -6.42 -0.49 6.43
CA GLU A 215 -4.96 -0.54 6.41
C GLU A 215 -4.31 0.84 6.36
N ARG A 216 -5.05 1.92 6.07
CA ARG A 216 -4.51 3.28 6.05
C ARG A 216 -3.91 3.65 7.41
N LYS A 217 -2.62 4.00 7.44
CA LYS A 217 -1.85 4.37 8.65
C LYS A 217 -1.26 5.76 8.50
N LYS A 218 -0.61 6.24 9.57
CA LYS A 218 0.11 7.52 9.56
C LYS A 218 1.14 7.61 8.43
N TYR A 219 1.84 6.52 8.08
CA TYR A 219 2.85 6.56 7.02
C TYR A 219 2.24 6.69 5.63
N SER A 220 1.16 5.97 5.31
CA SER A 220 0.44 6.17 4.04
C SER A 220 -0.12 7.59 3.91
N VAL A 221 -0.58 8.20 5.02
CA VAL A 221 -1.05 9.59 5.03
C VAL A 221 0.08 10.58 4.77
N ARG A 222 1.22 10.39 5.43
CA ARG A 222 2.41 11.22 5.20
C ARG A 222 2.94 11.04 3.78
N LEU A 223 2.94 9.82 3.23
CA LEU A 223 3.32 9.57 1.85
C LEU A 223 2.35 10.23 0.86
N ASP A 224 1.04 10.15 1.12
CA ASP A 224 0.02 10.86 0.34
C ASP A 224 0.21 12.38 0.34
N LEU A 225 0.80 12.93 1.41
CA LEU A 225 1.11 14.34 1.53
C LEU A 225 2.30 14.76 0.66
N VAL A 226 3.39 13.97 0.68
CA VAL A 226 4.69 14.38 0.15
C VAL A 226 5.11 13.64 -1.12
N THR A 227 4.38 12.61 -1.54
CA THR A 227 4.75 11.77 -2.69
C THR A 227 3.55 11.32 -3.51
N ARG A 228 3.77 11.15 -4.82
CA ARG A 228 3.02 10.22 -5.66
C ARG A 228 3.70 8.85 -5.58
N LEU A 229 3.06 7.93 -4.88
CA LEU A 229 3.54 6.57 -4.66
C LEU A 229 2.84 5.60 -5.63
N SER A 230 3.61 4.78 -6.35
CA SER A 230 3.07 3.77 -7.25
C SER A 230 3.73 2.41 -7.04
N GLU A 231 2.95 1.33 -7.13
CA GLU A 231 3.46 -0.04 -7.18
C GLU A 231 3.74 -0.44 -8.63
N ILE A 232 5.00 -0.70 -8.94
CA ILE A 232 5.45 -1.04 -10.30
C ILE A 232 5.37 -2.54 -10.54
N ALA A 233 5.76 -3.32 -9.52
CA ALA A 233 5.73 -4.77 -9.52
C ALA A 233 5.41 -5.26 -8.11
N GLY A 234 4.71 -6.39 -7.99
CA GLY A 234 4.40 -7.00 -6.71
C GLY A 234 3.60 -8.30 -6.86
N ALA A 235 3.31 -8.94 -5.73
CA ALA A 235 2.56 -10.18 -5.69
C ALA A 235 1.06 -9.97 -5.99
N SER A 236 0.39 -11.06 -6.37
CA SER A 236 -1.07 -11.05 -6.55
C SER A 236 -1.75 -10.67 -5.24
N SER A 237 -2.89 -9.97 -5.32
CA SER A 237 -3.74 -9.72 -4.15
C SER A 237 -4.14 -11.00 -3.42
N ASP A 238 -4.24 -12.10 -4.16
CA ASP A 238 -4.65 -13.41 -3.63
C ASP A 238 -3.51 -14.14 -2.91
N ASP A 239 -2.26 -13.79 -3.22
CA ASP A 239 -1.05 -14.40 -2.62
C ASP A 239 -0.66 -13.74 -1.30
N VAL A 240 -1.19 -12.56 -0.98
CA VAL A 240 -0.86 -11.81 0.23
C VAL A 240 -1.87 -12.14 1.33
N PRO A 241 -1.47 -12.80 2.44
CA PRO A 241 -2.38 -13.17 3.52
C PRO A 241 -2.95 -11.98 4.33
N SER A 242 -2.69 -10.72 3.93
CA SER A 242 -2.65 -9.61 4.89
C SER A 242 -4.01 -9.00 5.23
N SER A 243 -5.06 -9.17 4.43
CA SER A 243 -6.35 -8.60 4.82
C SER A 243 -7.21 -9.63 5.56
N ARG A 244 -7.22 -9.54 6.90
CA ARG A 244 -8.31 -10.11 7.73
C ARG A 244 -9.69 -9.53 7.36
N ALA A 245 -9.73 -8.58 6.43
CA ALA A 245 -10.83 -7.72 6.05
C ALA A 245 -10.68 -7.32 4.57
N PRO A 246 -10.98 -8.21 3.62
CA PRO A 246 -10.89 -7.87 2.20
C PRO A 246 -11.82 -6.72 1.86
N ARG A 247 -11.38 -5.92 0.89
CA ARG A 247 -12.22 -4.94 0.20
C ARG A 247 -13.42 -5.66 -0.41
N GLN A 248 -14.55 -4.97 -0.51
CA GLN A 248 -15.70 -5.53 -1.21
C GLN A 248 -15.35 -5.83 -2.69
N HIS A 249 -15.95 -6.89 -3.22
CA HIS A 249 -15.64 -7.40 -4.56
C HIS A 249 -16.07 -6.42 -5.66
N ASP A 250 -17.28 -5.86 -5.53
CA ASP A 250 -17.82 -4.80 -6.41
C ASP A 250 -16.84 -3.63 -6.56
N LEU A 251 -16.31 -3.14 -5.44
CA LEU A 251 -15.38 -2.03 -5.39
C LEU A 251 -14.02 -2.39 -5.99
N THR A 252 -13.60 -3.66 -5.86
CA THR A 252 -12.39 -4.18 -6.50
C THR A 252 -12.54 -4.23 -8.01
N LEU A 253 -13.68 -4.73 -8.51
CA LEU A 253 -13.98 -4.75 -9.95
C LEU A 253 -14.06 -3.34 -10.54
N GLN A 254 -14.70 -2.41 -9.84
CA GLN A 254 -14.79 -1.01 -10.26
C GLN A 254 -13.41 -0.35 -10.31
N SER A 255 -12.57 -0.55 -9.28
CA SER A 255 -11.18 -0.06 -9.26
C SER A 255 -10.40 -0.59 -10.46
N LEU A 256 -10.51 -1.89 -10.78
CA LEU A 256 -9.84 -2.49 -11.93
C LEU A 256 -10.31 -1.92 -13.27
N GLN A 257 -11.61 -1.68 -13.42
CA GLN A 257 -12.15 -1.07 -14.64
C GLN A 257 -11.58 0.34 -14.87
N LEU A 258 -11.54 1.17 -13.82
CA LEU A 258 -10.97 2.52 -13.89
C LEU A 258 -9.46 2.48 -14.20
N VAL A 259 -8.73 1.54 -13.61
CA VAL A 259 -7.30 1.38 -13.87
C VAL A 259 -7.04 0.90 -15.29
N ALA A 260 -7.86 -0.01 -15.82
CA ALA A 260 -7.77 -0.44 -17.21
C ALA A 260 -8.02 0.74 -18.19
N GLN A 261 -8.97 1.61 -17.88
CA GLN A 261 -9.22 2.83 -18.66
C GLN A 261 -8.01 3.78 -18.63
N ARG A 262 -7.44 4.03 -17.44
CA ARG A 262 -6.23 4.88 -17.29
C ARG A 262 -5.01 4.27 -17.97
N ALA A 263 -4.81 2.96 -17.88
CA ALA A 263 -3.71 2.26 -18.52
C ALA A 263 -3.80 2.38 -20.04
N LYS A 264 -5.00 2.23 -20.61
CA LYS A 264 -5.27 2.45 -22.03
C LYS A 264 -5.01 3.90 -22.43
N ALA A 265 -5.48 4.87 -21.66
CA ALA A 265 -5.33 6.30 -21.95
C ALA A 265 -3.87 6.78 -21.88
N SER A 266 -3.09 6.22 -20.95
CA SER A 266 -1.68 6.59 -20.74
C SER A 266 -0.69 5.82 -21.60
N GLY A 267 -1.13 4.77 -22.31
CA GLY A 267 -0.26 3.93 -23.14
C GLY A 267 0.79 3.16 -22.32
N VAL A 268 0.55 2.92 -21.02
CA VAL A 268 1.52 2.23 -20.16
C VAL A 268 1.72 0.79 -20.63
N TRP A 269 2.98 0.41 -20.82
CA TRP A 269 3.34 -0.92 -21.29
C TRP A 269 3.04 -2.02 -20.25
N HIS A 270 2.40 -3.12 -20.66
CA HIS A 270 2.11 -4.26 -19.79
C HIS A 270 2.25 -5.59 -20.56
N PRO A 271 3.10 -6.53 -20.12
CA PRO A 271 3.23 -7.84 -20.76
C PRO A 271 2.13 -8.79 -20.27
N ASP A 272 1.65 -9.67 -21.16
CA ASP A 272 0.60 -10.65 -20.83
C ASP A 272 1.05 -11.65 -19.77
N SER A 273 2.34 -12.02 -19.79
CA SER A 273 2.95 -12.98 -18.85
C SER A 273 2.97 -12.52 -17.39
N ARG A 274 2.64 -11.25 -17.12
CA ARG A 274 2.60 -10.64 -15.78
C ARG A 274 1.26 -10.00 -15.44
N ARG A 275 0.20 -10.26 -16.20
CA ARG A 275 -1.14 -9.77 -15.86
C ARG A 275 -1.62 -10.45 -14.57
N PRO A 276 -2.21 -9.71 -13.63
CA PRO A 276 -2.86 -10.34 -12.48
C PRO A 276 -4.03 -11.21 -12.98
N PRO A 277 -4.35 -12.31 -12.27
CA PRO A 277 -5.56 -13.07 -12.55
C PRO A 277 -6.80 -12.22 -12.27
N ALA A 278 -7.95 -12.66 -12.77
CA ALA A 278 -9.23 -12.07 -12.39
C ALA A 278 -9.39 -12.16 -10.86
N PRO A 279 -9.93 -11.12 -10.19
CA PRO A 279 -10.14 -11.17 -8.76
C PRO A 279 -11.01 -12.34 -8.37
N THR A 280 -10.59 -13.02 -7.31
CA THR A 280 -11.37 -14.10 -6.75
C THR A 280 -12.70 -13.57 -6.18
N PRO A 281 -13.86 -14.17 -6.51
CA PRO A 281 -15.15 -13.75 -5.95
C PRO A 281 -15.21 -14.03 -4.44
N VAL A 282 -16.02 -13.25 -3.73
CA VAL A 282 -16.14 -13.45 -2.28
C VAL A 282 -17.05 -14.64 -2.01
N TRP A 283 -16.60 -15.55 -1.13
CA TRP A 283 -17.26 -16.84 -0.91
C TRP A 283 -18.75 -16.76 -0.55
N TYR A 284 -19.20 -15.69 0.12
CA TYR A 284 -20.61 -15.55 0.52
C TYR A 284 -21.52 -15.07 -0.63
N GLU A 285 -20.94 -14.61 -1.75
CA GLU A 285 -21.67 -14.28 -2.97
C GLU A 285 -21.93 -15.55 -3.81
N ILE A 286 -21.06 -16.55 -3.69
CA ILE A 286 -21.15 -17.83 -4.43
C ILE A 286 -22.43 -18.58 -4.04
N PRO A 287 -23.35 -18.88 -4.98
CA PRO A 287 -24.55 -19.67 -4.71
C PRO A 287 -24.22 -21.11 -4.29
N LEU A 288 -25.03 -21.71 -3.41
CA LEU A 288 -24.90 -23.12 -3.02
C LEU A 288 -25.56 -24.07 -4.02
N VAL A 289 -25.12 -24.04 -5.27
CA VAL A 289 -25.54 -24.97 -6.33
C VAL A 289 -24.33 -25.78 -6.82
N SER A 290 -24.58 -26.97 -7.35
CA SER A 290 -23.55 -27.94 -7.80
C SER A 290 -22.39 -27.25 -8.51
N ASP A 291 -22.70 -26.43 -9.51
CA ASP A 291 -21.72 -25.89 -10.45
C ASP A 291 -20.98 -24.67 -9.87
N ALA A 292 -21.59 -24.00 -8.88
CA ALA A 292 -20.97 -22.88 -8.16
C ALA A 292 -20.05 -23.36 -7.02
N LEU A 293 -20.22 -24.58 -6.50
CA LEU A 293 -19.30 -25.15 -5.52
C LEU A 293 -17.89 -25.35 -6.08
N ASP A 294 -17.75 -25.56 -7.39
CA ASP A 294 -16.44 -25.59 -8.05
C ASP A 294 -15.70 -24.25 -7.93
N GLN A 295 -16.42 -23.13 -7.90
CA GLN A 295 -15.82 -21.82 -7.65
C GLN A 295 -15.36 -21.72 -6.20
N LEU A 296 -16.18 -22.19 -5.25
CA LEU A 296 -15.81 -22.22 -3.83
C LEU A 296 -14.54 -23.07 -3.61
N ARG A 297 -14.40 -24.21 -4.30
CA ARG A 297 -13.21 -25.08 -4.26
C ARG A 297 -11.93 -24.39 -4.73
N LYS A 298 -12.04 -23.49 -5.71
CA LYS A 298 -10.91 -22.78 -6.32
C LYS A 298 -10.44 -21.56 -5.53
N LEU A 299 -11.16 -21.17 -4.47
CA LEU A 299 -10.74 -20.03 -3.66
C LEU A 299 -9.41 -20.33 -2.95
N PRO A 300 -8.43 -19.41 -2.99
CA PRO A 300 -7.12 -19.60 -2.37
C PRO A 300 -7.21 -19.68 -0.85
N HIS A 301 -8.20 -18.99 -0.26
CA HIS A 301 -8.42 -18.92 1.19
C HIS A 301 -9.80 -19.45 1.55
N GLN A 302 -9.84 -20.63 2.18
CA GLN A 302 -11.04 -21.23 2.72
C GLN A 302 -10.94 -21.34 4.23
N LEU A 303 -12.00 -20.94 4.94
CA LEU A 303 -12.15 -21.16 6.37
C LEU A 303 -12.18 -22.67 6.67
N PRO A 304 -11.70 -23.13 7.83
CA PRO A 304 -11.66 -24.56 8.16
C PRO A 304 -13.00 -25.27 7.97
N TRP A 305 -14.10 -24.66 8.40
CA TRP A 305 -15.45 -25.21 8.24
C TRP A 305 -15.93 -25.25 6.77
N GLN A 306 -15.39 -24.42 5.88
CA GLN A 306 -15.69 -24.48 4.44
C GLN A 306 -15.01 -25.68 3.80
N LYS A 307 -13.76 -25.96 4.17
CA LYS A 307 -13.03 -27.17 3.75
C LYS A 307 -13.74 -28.43 4.21
N GLU A 308 -14.21 -28.42 5.46
CA GLU A 308 -15.01 -29.49 6.02
C GLU A 308 -16.33 -29.68 5.25
N PHE A 309 -17.07 -28.59 5.01
CA PHE A 309 -18.30 -28.61 4.21
C PHE A 309 -18.08 -29.23 2.83
N LEU A 310 -17.04 -28.80 2.10
CA LEU A 310 -16.71 -29.34 0.79
C LEU A 310 -16.34 -30.83 0.84
N THR A 311 -15.53 -31.24 1.83
CA THR A 311 -15.14 -32.65 2.01
C THR A 311 -16.35 -33.56 2.28
N VAL A 312 -17.24 -33.14 3.19
CA VAL A 312 -18.45 -33.91 3.52
C VAL A 312 -19.41 -33.92 2.33
N TYR A 313 -19.56 -32.79 1.64
CA TYR A 313 -20.39 -32.68 0.44
C TYR A 313 -19.91 -33.62 -0.67
N ASP A 314 -18.60 -33.67 -0.94
CA ASP A 314 -18.01 -34.53 -1.96
C ASP A 314 -18.17 -36.01 -1.61
N THR A 315 -17.97 -36.36 -0.34
CA THR A 315 -18.16 -37.74 0.15
C THR A 315 -19.61 -38.19 -0.02
N TRP A 316 -20.57 -37.31 0.30
CA TRP A 316 -21.99 -37.61 0.15
C TRP A 316 -22.43 -37.70 -1.31
N ARG A 317 -21.91 -36.81 -2.18
CA ARG A 317 -22.26 -36.78 -3.60
C ARG A 317 -21.64 -37.92 -4.41
N ARG A 318 -20.58 -38.57 -3.91
CA ARG A 318 -20.02 -39.75 -4.56
C ARG A 318 -21.13 -40.79 -4.79
N PRO A 319 -21.28 -41.30 -6.03
CA PRO A 319 -22.22 -42.37 -6.30
C PRO A 319 -21.96 -43.52 -5.32
N LEU A 320 -23.03 -44.07 -4.74
CA LEU A 320 -22.92 -45.36 -4.04
C LEU A 320 -22.33 -46.36 -5.03
N ARG A 321 -21.21 -47.01 -4.68
CA ARG A 321 -20.77 -48.23 -5.39
C ARG A 321 -21.94 -49.21 -5.27
N LYS A 322 -22.75 -49.31 -6.32
CA LYS A 322 -23.70 -50.41 -6.45
C LYS A 322 -22.89 -51.60 -6.93
N ASP A 323 -22.82 -52.65 -6.11
CA ASP A 323 -22.40 -53.98 -6.53
C ASP A 323 -23.39 -54.62 -7.53
N ASN A 324 -24.48 -53.93 -7.87
CA ASN A 324 -25.44 -54.35 -8.90
C ASN A 324 -24.99 -53.99 -10.31
N LYS A 325 -24.64 -55.03 -11.08
CA LYS A 325 -24.29 -54.97 -12.50
C LYS A 325 -25.40 -54.38 -13.40
N ASP A 326 -26.65 -54.36 -12.94
CA ASP A 326 -27.83 -54.00 -13.75
C ASP A 326 -28.31 -52.53 -13.61
N ALA A 327 -27.61 -51.69 -12.85
CA ALA A 327 -27.98 -50.28 -12.75
C ALA A 327 -27.60 -49.52 -14.03
N SER A 328 -28.58 -48.87 -14.68
CA SER A 328 -28.38 -48.07 -15.90
C SER A 328 -27.38 -46.92 -15.70
N GLU A 329 -26.68 -46.50 -16.76
CA GLU A 329 -25.65 -45.45 -16.68
C GLU A 329 -26.22 -44.10 -16.18
N ALA A 330 -27.48 -43.79 -16.52
CA ALA A 330 -28.22 -42.64 -15.99
C ALA A 330 -28.46 -42.73 -14.47
N SER A 331 -28.73 -43.95 -13.96
CA SER A 331 -28.92 -44.19 -12.51
C SER A 331 -27.62 -44.14 -11.71
N ARG A 332 -26.47 -44.34 -12.35
CA ARG A 332 -25.13 -44.18 -11.73
C ARG A 332 -24.71 -42.72 -11.63
N ARG A 333 -25.28 -41.84 -12.48
CA ARG A 333 -25.04 -40.38 -12.49
C ARG A 333 -26.04 -39.58 -11.63
N ALA A 334 -27.17 -40.18 -11.25
CA ALA A 334 -28.13 -39.56 -10.34
C ALA A 334 -27.51 -39.45 -8.93
N GLY A 335 -27.13 -38.24 -8.53
CA GLY A 335 -26.66 -37.97 -7.16
C GLY A 335 -27.73 -38.30 -6.12
N ARG A 336 -27.32 -38.48 -4.86
CA ARG A 336 -28.26 -38.74 -3.75
C ARG A 336 -29.27 -37.59 -3.61
N PRO A 337 -30.56 -37.88 -3.33
CA PRO A 337 -31.56 -36.85 -3.10
C PRO A 337 -31.26 -36.10 -1.80
N ARG A 338 -31.63 -34.82 -1.72
CA ARG A 338 -31.35 -33.94 -0.58
C ARG A 338 -31.95 -34.43 0.75
N SER A 339 -32.99 -35.26 0.69
CA SER A 339 -33.58 -35.94 1.86
C SER A 339 -32.56 -36.81 2.61
N ASP A 340 -31.56 -37.33 1.90
CA ASP A 340 -30.59 -38.30 2.41
C ASP A 340 -29.29 -37.60 2.87
N GLU A 341 -29.35 -36.29 3.11
CA GLU A 341 -28.22 -35.48 3.53
C GLU A 341 -27.85 -35.79 4.99
N PRO A 342 -26.58 -36.16 5.29
CA PRO A 342 -26.18 -36.47 6.66
C PRO A 342 -26.29 -35.23 7.55
N GLU A 343 -26.53 -35.44 8.85
CA GLU A 343 -26.72 -34.34 9.81
C GLU A 343 -25.52 -33.38 9.82
N SER A 344 -24.30 -33.90 9.70
CA SER A 344 -23.08 -33.08 9.58
C SER A 344 -23.13 -32.09 8.41
N LEU A 345 -23.61 -32.53 7.24
CA LEU A 345 -23.73 -31.66 6.06
C LEU A 345 -24.86 -30.65 6.24
N ARG A 346 -25.98 -31.06 6.84
CA ARG A 346 -27.08 -30.15 7.18
C ARG A 346 -26.63 -29.02 8.11
N VAL A 347 -25.88 -29.34 9.17
CA VAL A 347 -25.34 -28.37 10.14
C VAL A 347 -24.36 -27.42 9.45
N LEU A 348 -23.42 -27.93 8.65
CA LEU A 348 -22.45 -27.11 7.92
C LEU A 348 -23.12 -26.21 6.87
N ARG A 349 -24.15 -26.70 6.18
CA ARG A 349 -24.96 -25.91 5.25
C ARG A 349 -25.74 -24.82 5.97
N ALA A 350 -26.37 -25.13 7.10
CA ALA A 350 -27.07 -24.15 7.93
C ALA A 350 -26.11 -23.06 8.42
N LYS A 351 -24.89 -23.44 8.84
CA LYS A 351 -23.81 -22.51 9.20
C LYS A 351 -23.44 -21.61 8.02
N PHE A 352 -23.21 -22.17 6.82
CA PHE A 352 -22.94 -21.38 5.62
C PHE A 352 -24.04 -20.34 5.35
N LEU A 353 -25.30 -20.78 5.32
CA LEU A 353 -26.45 -19.91 5.06
C LEU A 353 -26.60 -18.83 6.12
N THR A 354 -26.35 -19.16 7.39
CA THR A 354 -26.40 -18.20 8.50
C THR A 354 -25.33 -17.13 8.36
N VAL A 355 -24.07 -17.50 8.10
CA VAL A 355 -23.00 -16.51 7.92
C VAL A 355 -23.23 -15.68 6.65
N ARG A 356 -23.72 -16.30 5.57
CA ARG A 356 -24.11 -15.58 4.34
C ARG A 356 -25.19 -14.54 4.62
N LYS A 357 -26.32 -14.92 5.23
CA LYS A 357 -27.41 -14.00 5.59
C LYS A 357 -26.90 -12.85 6.44
N ALA A 358 -26.04 -13.14 7.42
CA ALA A 358 -25.44 -12.13 8.27
C ALA A 358 -24.57 -11.13 7.48
N LYS A 359 -23.77 -11.59 6.51
CA LYS A 359 -22.97 -10.71 5.64
C LYS A 359 -23.83 -9.86 4.69
N VAL A 360 -24.92 -10.42 4.18
CA VAL A 360 -25.90 -9.68 3.36
C VAL A 360 -26.55 -8.54 4.17
N VAL A 361 -26.88 -8.76 5.45
CA VAL A 361 -27.41 -7.68 6.31
C VAL A 361 -26.40 -6.54 6.46
N ALA A 362 -25.13 -6.85 6.70
CA ALA A 362 -24.09 -5.81 6.79
C ALA A 362 -23.90 -5.06 5.46
N GLN A 363 -24.06 -5.75 4.33
CA GLN A 363 -24.04 -5.16 3.00
C GLN A 363 -25.21 -4.18 2.81
N GLN A 364 -26.44 -4.60 3.14
CA GLN A 364 -27.64 -3.78 3.04
C GLN A 364 -27.56 -2.50 3.89
N TRP A 365 -27.03 -2.59 5.12
CA TRP A 365 -26.79 -1.40 5.94
C TRP A 365 -25.78 -0.46 5.30
N ALA A 366 -24.70 -0.99 4.72
CA ALA A 366 -23.70 -0.18 4.03
C ALA A 366 -24.27 0.46 2.75
N ASP A 367 -25.08 -0.25 1.98
CA ASP A 367 -25.74 0.25 0.77
C ASP A 367 -26.70 1.40 1.10
N ARG A 368 -27.54 1.26 2.15
CA ARG A 368 -28.43 2.33 2.61
C ARG A 368 -27.67 3.57 3.06
N GLN A 369 -26.61 3.41 3.87
CA GLN A 369 -25.78 4.56 4.28
C GLN A 369 -25.14 5.24 3.06
N PHE A 370 -24.71 4.45 2.08
CA PHE A 370 -24.09 4.95 0.87
C PHE A 370 -25.06 5.77 0.00
N GLU A 371 -26.32 5.35 -0.11
CA GLU A 371 -27.37 6.13 -0.79
C GLU A 371 -27.62 7.49 -0.11
N LEU A 372 -27.56 7.53 1.23
CA LEU A 372 -27.68 8.76 2.00
C LEU A 372 -26.49 9.69 1.75
N ASP A 373 -25.26 9.16 1.81
CA ASP A 373 -24.03 9.93 1.52
C ASP A 373 -24.07 10.53 0.10
N ARG A 374 -24.54 9.76 -0.88
CA ARG A 374 -24.65 10.21 -2.27
C ARG A 374 -25.71 11.29 -2.43
N SER A 375 -26.89 11.12 -1.81
CA SER A 375 -27.95 12.12 -1.81
C SER A 375 -27.46 13.45 -1.22
N ARG A 376 -26.70 13.40 -0.12
CA ARG A 376 -26.05 14.55 0.49
C ARG A 376 -25.09 15.24 -0.48
N ILE A 377 -24.18 14.48 -1.10
CA ILE A 377 -23.20 15.02 -2.06
C ILE A 377 -23.90 15.64 -3.27
N ASP A 378 -24.93 15.00 -3.81
CA ASP A 378 -25.65 15.46 -4.99
C ASP A 378 -26.44 16.75 -4.70
N ALA A 379 -27.03 16.89 -3.50
CA ALA A 379 -27.66 18.13 -3.05
C ALA A 379 -26.66 19.28 -2.99
N HIS A 380 -25.46 19.06 -2.43
CA HIS A 380 -24.39 20.06 -2.41
C HIS A 380 -23.87 20.40 -3.81
N ARG A 381 -23.74 19.42 -4.72
CA ARG A 381 -23.30 19.65 -6.11
C ARG A 381 -24.32 20.44 -6.92
N ALA A 382 -25.61 20.19 -6.69
CA ALA A 382 -26.70 20.90 -7.35
C ALA A 382 -26.81 22.37 -6.95
N ARG A 383 -25.99 22.83 -5.97
CA ARG A 383 -25.98 24.22 -5.47
C ARG A 383 -27.38 24.70 -5.08
N GLN A 384 -28.12 23.82 -4.42
CA GLN A 384 -29.47 24.12 -3.93
C GLN A 384 -29.43 25.28 -2.93
N SER A 385 -30.57 25.95 -2.72
CA SER A 385 -30.66 27.02 -1.73
C SER A 385 -30.37 26.49 -0.31
N PRO A 386 -29.87 27.33 0.60
CA PRO A 386 -29.58 26.91 1.98
C PRO A 386 -30.76 26.25 2.69
N ALA A 387 -31.98 26.71 2.44
CA ALA A 387 -33.19 26.13 3.02
C ALA A 387 -33.45 24.69 2.52
N VAL A 388 -33.23 24.43 1.23
CA VAL A 388 -33.40 23.08 0.65
C VAL A 388 -32.28 22.15 1.14
N LEU A 389 -31.04 22.65 1.24
CA LEU A 389 -29.93 21.88 1.82
C LEU A 389 -30.21 21.50 3.27
N ALA A 390 -30.72 22.43 4.09
CA ALA A 390 -31.06 22.17 5.48
C ALA A 390 -32.16 21.11 5.61
N ALA A 391 -33.25 21.23 4.83
CA ALA A 391 -34.33 20.25 4.85
C ALA A 391 -33.87 18.86 4.36
N THR A 392 -33.01 18.81 3.33
CA THR A 392 -32.42 17.56 2.84
C THR A 392 -31.53 16.92 3.91
N GLU A 393 -30.71 17.72 4.58
CA GLU A 393 -29.82 17.23 5.65
C GLU A 393 -30.63 16.71 6.85
N GLU A 394 -31.74 17.36 7.22
CA GLU A 394 -32.63 16.90 8.30
C GLU A 394 -33.26 15.53 7.98
N ASP A 395 -33.80 15.36 6.76
CA ASP A 395 -34.33 14.06 6.29
C ASP A 395 -33.26 12.96 6.29
N ILE A 396 -32.05 13.30 5.83
CA ILE A 396 -30.92 12.35 5.84
C ILE A 396 -30.55 11.97 7.28
N GLN A 397 -30.45 12.94 8.20
CA GLN A 397 -30.12 12.67 9.60
C GLN A 397 -31.16 11.79 10.29
N GLN A 398 -32.45 11.97 9.99
CA GLN A 398 -33.50 11.11 10.51
C GLN A 398 -33.36 9.66 10.01
N LYS A 399 -33.03 9.49 8.72
CA LYS A 399 -32.76 8.16 8.13
C LYS A 399 -31.48 7.52 8.68
N GLU A 400 -30.42 8.31 8.89
CA GLU A 400 -29.18 7.85 9.54
C GLU A 400 -29.43 7.41 10.99
N ALA A 401 -30.21 8.16 11.76
CA ALA A 401 -30.59 7.79 13.13
C ALA A 401 -31.39 6.47 13.18
N THR A 402 -32.29 6.28 12.23
CA THR A 402 -33.05 5.03 12.07
C THR A 402 -32.11 3.86 11.77
N LEU A 403 -31.22 4.03 10.80
CA LEU A 403 -30.23 3.01 10.44
C LEU A 403 -29.28 2.69 11.60
N CYS A 404 -28.82 3.70 12.34
CA CYS A 404 -27.99 3.53 13.52
C CYS A 404 -28.70 2.71 14.61
N THR A 405 -30.00 2.96 14.82
CA THR A 405 -30.83 2.19 15.74
C THR A 405 -30.96 0.74 15.31
N GLU A 406 -31.19 0.47 14.03
CA GLU A 406 -31.22 -0.88 13.47
C GLU A 406 -29.89 -1.62 13.68
N MET A 407 -28.76 -0.95 13.39
CA MET A 407 -27.43 -1.51 13.58
C MET A 407 -27.11 -1.81 15.05
N THR A 408 -27.61 -0.96 15.97
CA THR A 408 -27.40 -1.10 17.41
C THR A 408 -28.24 -2.24 18.00
N LYS A 409 -29.48 -2.40 17.54
CA LYS A 409 -30.34 -3.56 17.88
C LYS A 409 -29.83 -4.85 17.26
N GLY A 410 -29.14 -4.76 16.13
CA GLY A 410 -28.52 -5.87 15.43
C GLY A 410 -27.22 -6.37 16.09
N ARG A 411 -26.51 -7.21 15.35
CA ARG A 411 -25.24 -7.78 15.80
C ARG A 411 -24.09 -6.78 15.64
N LYS A 412 -23.36 -6.52 16.73
CA LYS A 412 -22.20 -5.59 16.77
C LYS A 412 -21.11 -5.91 15.73
N ASP A 413 -20.82 -7.18 15.49
CA ASP A 413 -19.81 -7.59 14.51
C ASP A 413 -20.22 -7.26 13.07
N LEU A 414 -21.52 -7.35 12.76
CA LEU A 414 -22.06 -6.96 11.46
C LEU A 414 -22.08 -5.45 11.29
N ALA A 415 -22.41 -4.71 12.35
CA ALA A 415 -22.35 -3.25 12.35
C ALA A 415 -20.93 -2.75 12.06
N LEU A 416 -19.90 -3.39 12.62
CA LEU A 416 -18.50 -3.06 12.34
C LEU A 416 -18.11 -3.36 10.88
N VAL A 417 -18.62 -4.45 10.31
CA VAL A 417 -18.41 -4.79 8.89
C VAL A 417 -19.07 -3.76 7.97
N ALA A 418 -20.33 -3.41 8.23
CA ALA A 418 -21.06 -2.38 7.49
C ALA A 418 -20.32 -1.05 7.54
N LYS A 419 -19.90 -0.62 8.74
CA LYS A 419 -19.07 0.57 8.94
C LYS A 419 -17.79 0.52 8.10
N ARG A 420 -17.10 -0.63 8.00
CA ARG A 420 -15.90 -0.76 7.15
C ARG A 420 -16.22 -0.59 5.68
N TYR A 421 -17.31 -1.18 5.19
CA TYR A 421 -17.74 -1.05 3.80
C TYR A 421 -18.08 0.39 3.44
N VAL A 422 -18.78 1.11 4.33
CA VAL A 422 -19.03 2.55 4.18
C VAL A 422 -17.71 3.33 4.10
N ASP A 423 -16.73 3.04 4.95
CA ASP A 423 -15.42 3.71 4.90
C ASP A 423 -14.69 3.46 3.58
N ASP A 424 -14.64 2.22 3.11
CA ASP A 424 -13.97 1.86 1.85
C ASP A 424 -14.62 2.56 0.64
N ARG A 425 -15.96 2.64 0.61
CA ARG A 425 -16.70 3.37 -0.44
C ARG A 425 -16.50 4.88 -0.36
N ARG A 426 -16.67 5.49 0.82
CA ARG A 426 -16.39 6.92 1.03
C ARG A 426 -14.98 7.28 0.58
N GLY A 427 -13.99 6.45 0.93
CA GLY A 427 -12.61 6.64 0.50
C GLY A 427 -12.44 6.51 -1.02
N PHE A 428 -13.12 5.57 -1.66
CA PHE A 428 -13.00 5.35 -3.10
C PHE A 428 -13.66 6.46 -3.95
N GLU A 429 -14.80 6.98 -3.53
CA GLU A 429 -15.59 7.95 -4.32
C GLU A 429 -15.14 9.40 -4.20
N GLN A 430 -14.30 9.71 -3.21
CA GLN A 430 -13.65 10.99 -3.12
C GLN A 430 -12.92 11.34 -4.43
N GLN A 431 -12.80 12.64 -4.71
CA GLN A 431 -12.12 13.15 -5.89
C GLN A 431 -10.96 14.05 -5.47
N PRO A 432 -9.70 13.60 -5.63
CA PRO A 432 -9.28 12.25 -6.05
C PRO A 432 -9.58 11.17 -4.97
N PRO A 433 -9.61 9.86 -5.33
CA PRO A 433 -9.82 8.78 -4.35
C PRO A 433 -8.84 8.85 -3.19
N LEU A 434 -9.25 8.50 -1.98
CA LEU A 434 -8.42 8.69 -0.77
C LEU A 434 -7.14 7.86 -0.76
N LEU A 435 -7.17 6.64 -1.32
CA LEU A 435 -6.02 5.75 -1.36
C LEU A 435 -5.23 5.96 -2.66
N GLN A 436 -3.91 6.14 -2.54
CA GLN A 436 -3.03 6.17 -3.71
C GLN A 436 -3.13 4.91 -4.57
N TRP A 437 -3.44 3.76 -3.96
CA TRP A 437 -3.76 2.52 -4.67
C TRP A 437 -4.84 2.72 -5.73
N ASP A 438 -5.93 3.41 -5.42
CA ASP A 438 -7.04 3.66 -6.36
C ASP A 438 -6.76 4.78 -7.37
N ARG A 439 -5.62 5.47 -7.23
CA ARG A 439 -5.12 6.46 -8.19
C ARG A 439 -4.12 5.88 -9.18
N ARG A 440 -3.78 4.58 -9.07
CA ARG A 440 -2.79 3.93 -9.94
C ARG A 440 -3.15 4.06 -11.43
N THR A 441 -2.12 4.22 -12.24
CA THR A 441 -2.25 4.37 -13.70
C THR A 441 -2.40 3.01 -14.40
N ALA A 442 -1.80 1.95 -13.85
CA ALA A 442 -1.88 0.59 -14.36
C ALA A 442 -1.77 -0.42 -13.21
N GLU A 443 -2.16 -1.66 -13.46
CA GLU A 443 -1.91 -2.77 -12.53
C GLU A 443 -0.40 -3.05 -12.41
N PRO A 444 0.09 -3.42 -11.20
CA PRO A 444 1.47 -3.83 -11.01
C PRO A 444 1.83 -5.04 -11.87
N LEU A 445 3.09 -5.12 -12.27
CA LEU A 445 3.64 -6.32 -12.89
C LEU A 445 3.67 -7.45 -11.86
N LEU A 446 2.97 -8.55 -12.14
CA LEU A 446 2.98 -9.72 -11.28
C LEU A 446 4.39 -10.32 -11.17
N VAL A 447 4.88 -10.45 -9.94
CA VAL A 447 6.16 -11.12 -9.62
C VAL A 447 5.93 -12.59 -9.26
N LYS A 448 6.99 -13.38 -9.32
CA LYS A 448 6.98 -14.78 -8.88
C LYS A 448 8.06 -15.00 -7.83
N ASP A 449 7.80 -15.85 -6.85
CA ASP A 449 8.73 -16.21 -5.77
C ASP A 449 10.12 -16.63 -6.30
N LYS A 450 10.12 -17.32 -7.44
CA LYS A 450 11.34 -17.81 -8.09
C LYS A 450 12.23 -16.73 -8.69
N GLU A 451 11.75 -15.49 -8.73
CA GLU A 451 12.48 -14.33 -9.24
C GLU A 451 13.40 -13.69 -8.19
N PHE A 452 13.30 -14.17 -6.94
CA PHE A 452 14.03 -13.69 -5.79
C PHE A 452 14.83 -14.81 -5.12
N TYR A 453 15.85 -14.46 -4.33
CA TYR A 453 16.59 -15.41 -3.51
C TYR A 453 17.05 -14.78 -2.18
N PRO A 454 16.75 -15.36 -1.01
CA PRO A 454 15.85 -16.51 -0.79
C PRO A 454 14.44 -16.29 -1.37
N SER A 455 13.71 -17.38 -1.66
CA SER A 455 12.40 -17.28 -2.33
C SER A 455 11.37 -16.58 -1.44
N GLN A 456 11.11 -15.30 -1.71
CA GLN A 456 10.07 -14.49 -1.09
C GLN A 456 9.68 -13.38 -2.06
N ASN A 457 8.39 -13.09 -2.21
CA ASN A 457 7.92 -12.04 -3.11
C ASN A 457 8.30 -10.66 -2.58
N LEU A 458 8.86 -9.82 -3.46
CA LEU A 458 9.10 -8.41 -3.21
C LEU A 458 8.15 -7.54 -4.05
N ALA A 459 7.88 -6.34 -3.55
CA ALA A 459 7.25 -5.27 -4.31
C ALA A 459 8.29 -4.21 -4.71
N LEU A 460 8.14 -3.61 -5.90
CA LEU A 460 8.87 -2.42 -6.32
C LEU A 460 7.95 -1.21 -6.21
N LEU A 461 8.28 -0.30 -5.30
CA LEU A 461 7.58 0.96 -5.12
C LEU A 461 8.37 2.12 -5.71
N ASP A 462 7.65 3.02 -6.37
CA ASP A 462 8.16 4.25 -6.97
C ASP A 462 7.67 5.46 -6.16
N PHE A 463 8.59 6.10 -5.44
CA PHE A 463 8.35 7.27 -4.61
C PHE A 463 8.75 8.53 -5.38
N GLN A 464 7.76 9.24 -5.93
CA GLN A 464 7.98 10.52 -6.62
C GLN A 464 7.56 11.67 -5.69
N PRO A 465 8.49 12.45 -5.12
CA PRO A 465 8.14 13.58 -4.29
C PRO A 465 7.27 14.61 -5.02
N VAL A 466 6.38 15.29 -4.28
CA VAL A 466 5.58 16.41 -4.78
C VAL A 466 5.82 17.68 -3.95
N PRO A 467 5.91 18.85 -4.58
CA PRO A 467 6.26 20.10 -3.91
C PRO A 467 5.10 20.72 -3.12
N ASP A 468 3.87 20.42 -3.52
CA ASP A 468 2.64 21.19 -3.20
C ASP A 468 2.42 21.48 -1.72
N VAL A 469 2.88 20.60 -0.83
CA VAL A 469 2.68 20.76 0.62
C VAL A 469 3.75 21.63 1.29
N LEU A 470 4.93 21.77 0.68
CA LEU A 470 6.07 22.43 1.34
C LEU A 470 5.82 23.92 1.55
N GLU A 471 4.96 24.54 0.74
CA GLU A 471 4.48 25.91 0.94
C GLU A 471 3.55 26.03 2.14
N LYS A 472 2.68 25.03 2.36
CA LYS A 472 1.70 25.03 3.47
C LYS A 472 2.35 24.70 4.80
N LEU A 473 3.29 23.75 4.81
CA LEU A 473 4.07 23.35 5.97
C LEU A 473 5.49 23.91 5.85
N ASN A 474 5.59 25.23 5.73
CA ASN A 474 6.85 25.93 5.42
C ASN A 474 7.75 26.20 6.63
N ASP A 475 7.20 26.17 7.85
CA ASP A 475 7.95 26.37 9.09
C ASP A 475 7.95 25.12 10.00
N PHE A 476 8.79 25.18 11.03
CA PHE A 476 9.00 24.08 11.98
C PHE A 476 7.77 23.80 12.86
N ASP A 477 7.02 24.84 13.24
CA ASP A 477 5.87 24.71 14.14
C ASP A 477 4.69 24.06 13.44
N LYS A 478 4.34 24.49 12.22
CA LYS A 478 3.30 23.86 11.40
C LYS A 478 3.58 22.38 11.15
N ARG A 479 4.84 22.04 10.85
CA ARG A 479 5.29 20.64 10.69
C ARG A 479 5.13 19.85 11.98
N THR A 480 5.50 20.46 13.11
CA THR A 480 5.38 19.81 14.43
C THR A 480 3.92 19.57 14.81
N CYS A 481 3.04 20.55 14.57
CA CYS A 481 1.58 20.39 14.75
C CYS A 481 1.02 19.28 13.88
N PHE A 482 1.39 19.23 12.60
CA PHE A 482 0.97 18.15 11.69
C PHE A 482 1.45 16.78 12.16
N ASP A 483 2.71 16.69 12.57
CA ASP A 483 3.30 15.44 13.05
C ASP A 483 2.66 14.95 14.35
N TYR A 484 2.40 15.87 15.28
CA TYR A 484 1.68 15.63 16.52
C TYR A 484 0.26 15.11 16.22
N LEU A 485 -0.52 15.82 15.40
CA LEU A 485 -1.87 15.39 15.02
C LEU A 485 -1.88 14.01 14.37
N CYS A 486 -1.01 13.77 13.38
CA CYS A 486 -0.92 12.45 12.75
C CYS A 486 -0.61 11.35 13.76
N ASN A 487 0.26 11.60 14.74
CA ASN A 487 0.63 10.61 15.75
C ASN A 487 -0.48 10.33 16.77
N ILE A 488 -1.32 11.31 17.13
CA ILE A 488 -2.43 11.09 18.06
C ILE A 488 -3.64 10.47 17.37
N LEU A 489 -4.05 11.02 16.22
CA LEU A 489 -5.28 10.63 15.53
C LEU A 489 -5.18 9.18 15.02
N PHE A 490 -4.03 8.80 14.47
CA PHE A 490 -3.86 7.47 13.87
C PHE A 490 -3.53 6.35 14.87
N ARG A 491 -3.44 6.64 16.18
CA ARG A 491 -3.41 5.59 17.22
C ARG A 491 -4.72 4.80 17.21
N ASN A 492 -5.84 5.52 17.22
CA ASN A 492 -7.20 4.96 17.22
C ASN A 492 -7.98 5.42 15.98
N ARG A 493 -7.46 5.10 14.80
CA ARG A 493 -7.99 5.56 13.50
C ARG A 493 -9.43 5.14 13.16
N ALA A 494 -9.96 4.16 13.89
CA ALA A 494 -11.33 3.68 13.72
C ALA A 494 -12.37 4.51 14.49
N GLN A 495 -11.92 5.38 15.40
CA GLN A 495 -12.79 6.27 16.19
C GLN A 495 -13.28 7.46 15.36
N PRO A 496 -14.41 8.05 15.75
CA PRO A 496 -14.92 9.29 15.17
C PRO A 496 -13.93 10.45 15.30
N VAL A 497 -14.04 11.40 14.37
CA VAL A 497 -13.28 12.66 14.39
C VAL A 497 -13.60 13.45 15.65
N HIS A 498 -14.89 13.55 16.01
CA HIS A 498 -15.35 14.27 17.20
C HIS A 498 -14.57 13.86 18.46
N ALA A 499 -14.55 12.56 18.77
CA ALA A 499 -13.93 12.04 19.99
C ALA A 499 -12.42 12.35 20.09
N HIS A 500 -11.73 12.46 18.95
CA HIS A 500 -10.32 12.84 18.94
C HIS A 500 -10.13 14.35 19.07
N LEU A 501 -10.94 15.15 18.38
CA LEU A 501 -10.80 16.61 18.43
C LEU A 501 -11.18 17.18 19.80
N GLU A 502 -12.10 16.55 20.52
CA GLU A 502 -12.43 16.90 21.90
C GLU A 502 -11.21 16.77 22.84
N ALA A 503 -10.36 15.78 22.59
CA ALA A 503 -9.10 15.62 23.33
C ALA A 503 -8.02 16.63 22.92
N VAL A 504 -8.07 17.15 21.68
CA VAL A 504 -7.13 18.14 21.13
C VAL A 504 -7.50 19.56 21.55
N ALA A 505 -8.77 19.90 21.47
CA ALA A 505 -9.33 21.22 21.76
C ALA A 505 -10.25 21.14 22.99
N GLN A 506 -9.66 20.78 24.14
CA GLN A 506 -10.41 20.61 25.38
C GLN A 506 -11.16 21.90 25.76
N GLY A 507 -12.49 21.80 25.89
CA GLY A 507 -13.35 22.93 26.22
C GLY A 507 -13.59 23.94 25.08
N GLY A 508 -13.09 23.69 23.87
CA GLY A 508 -13.19 24.63 22.73
C GLY A 508 -13.42 23.93 21.38
N LEU A 509 -14.06 22.75 21.38
CA LEU A 509 -14.24 21.95 20.17
C LEU A 509 -15.01 22.70 19.07
N ASP A 510 -16.10 23.37 19.39
CA ASP A 510 -16.93 24.05 18.40
C ASP A 510 -16.16 25.19 17.71
N GLU A 511 -15.49 26.05 18.49
CA GLU A 511 -14.62 27.11 17.96
C GLU A 511 -13.47 26.52 17.12
N PHE A 512 -12.88 25.40 17.55
CA PHE A 512 -11.82 24.75 16.80
C PHE A 512 -12.31 24.20 15.45
N VAL A 513 -13.51 23.60 15.42
CA VAL A 513 -14.10 23.08 14.18
C VAL A 513 -14.50 24.22 13.23
N GLU A 514 -14.95 25.36 13.74
CA GLU A 514 -15.25 26.54 12.92
C GLU A 514 -14.03 27.06 12.14
N ARG A 515 -12.82 26.88 12.68
CA ARG A 515 -11.57 27.21 11.98
C ARG A 515 -11.27 26.29 10.79
N VAL A 516 -11.97 25.16 10.67
CA VAL A 516 -11.79 24.17 9.58
C VAL A 516 -13.16 23.84 8.94
N PRO A 517 -13.75 24.78 8.17
CA PRO A 517 -15.10 24.61 7.63
C PRO A 517 -15.22 23.40 6.68
N ASP A 518 -14.14 23.05 5.96
CA ASP A 518 -14.14 21.89 5.08
C ASP A 518 -14.32 20.56 5.83
N LEU A 519 -14.11 20.52 7.16
CA LEU A 519 -14.37 19.33 7.99
C LEU A 519 -15.86 18.94 8.00
N ARG A 520 -16.75 19.92 7.81
CA ARG A 520 -18.21 19.70 7.68
C ARG A 520 -18.68 19.66 6.23
N ASN A 521 -17.78 19.81 5.25
CA ASN A 521 -18.12 19.87 3.82
C ASN A 521 -18.00 18.50 3.13
N PRO A 522 -19.11 17.85 2.72
CA PRO A 522 -19.07 16.55 2.05
C PRO A 522 -18.30 16.56 0.74
N LEU A 523 -18.28 17.68 0.01
CA LEU A 523 -17.56 17.82 -1.26
C LEU A 523 -16.04 17.82 -1.09
N LYS A 524 -15.55 18.06 0.13
CA LYS A 524 -14.13 18.07 0.49
C LYS A 524 -13.73 16.84 1.31
N GLY A 525 -14.64 15.86 1.45
CA GLY A 525 -14.42 14.66 2.26
C GLY A 525 -14.62 14.87 3.77
N GLY A 526 -15.24 15.99 4.15
CA GLY A 526 -15.81 16.22 5.48
C GLY A 526 -17.18 15.56 5.66
N HIS A 527 -17.81 15.79 6.81
CA HIS A 527 -19.15 15.28 7.13
C HIS A 527 -19.87 16.22 8.10
N PRO A 528 -21.17 16.52 7.93
CA PRO A 528 -21.90 17.41 8.84
C PRO A 528 -21.88 16.90 10.29
N ASN A 529 -22.08 15.59 10.46
CA ASN A 529 -21.95 14.91 11.75
C ASN A 529 -20.54 14.30 11.94
N LEU A 530 -19.72 14.89 12.82
CA LEU A 530 -18.36 14.40 13.10
C LEU A 530 -18.31 13.09 13.90
N HIS A 531 -19.44 12.62 14.45
CA HIS A 531 -19.53 11.30 15.07
C HIS A 531 -19.53 10.15 14.04
N ASP A 532 -19.92 10.44 12.80
CA ASP A 532 -19.99 9.45 11.71
C ASP A 532 -18.77 9.47 10.78
N LEU A 533 -17.95 10.52 10.87
CA LEU A 533 -16.68 10.63 10.17
C LEU A 533 -15.58 10.00 11.01
N ARG A 534 -14.82 9.06 10.45
CA ARG A 534 -13.72 8.37 11.15
C ARG A 534 -12.37 8.93 10.71
N ILE A 535 -11.39 8.91 11.60
CA ILE A 535 -10.04 9.43 11.29
C ILE A 535 -9.45 8.80 10.03
N ARG A 536 -9.59 7.49 9.85
CA ARG A 536 -9.03 6.80 8.67
C ARG A 536 -9.63 7.25 7.33
N THR A 537 -10.81 7.87 7.31
CA THR A 537 -11.42 8.41 6.09
C THR A 537 -11.10 9.88 5.82
N LEU A 538 -10.37 10.56 6.73
CA LEU A 538 -10.01 11.97 6.53
C LEU A 538 -9.01 12.14 5.38
N PRO A 539 -9.33 12.95 4.36
CA PRO A 539 -8.37 13.38 3.36
C PRO A 539 -7.15 14.06 3.96
N THR A 540 -6.02 13.87 3.30
CA THR A 540 -4.73 14.42 3.76
C THR A 540 -4.75 15.95 3.84
N HIS A 541 -5.47 16.64 2.94
CA HIS A 541 -5.59 18.10 3.00
C HIS A 541 -6.38 18.59 4.23
N LEU A 542 -7.40 17.85 4.71
CA LEU A 542 -8.11 18.21 5.95
C LEU A 542 -7.19 18.05 7.17
N LEU A 543 -6.31 17.05 7.17
CA LEU A 543 -5.31 16.89 8.23
C LEU A 543 -4.30 18.04 8.25
N VAL A 544 -3.95 18.60 7.08
CA VAL A 544 -3.15 19.83 7.00
C VAL A 544 -3.92 21.02 7.56
N GLN A 545 -5.18 21.20 7.18
CA GLN A 545 -6.00 22.31 7.73
C GLN A 545 -6.16 22.21 9.25
N LEU A 546 -6.39 21.01 9.79
CA LEU A 546 -6.41 20.77 11.23
C LEU A 546 -5.08 21.13 11.90
N ALA A 547 -3.95 20.85 11.25
CA ALA A 547 -2.63 21.23 11.76
C ALA A 547 -2.42 22.74 11.79
N LEU A 548 -2.86 23.45 10.75
CA LEU A 548 -2.80 24.91 10.69
C LEU A 548 -3.74 25.56 11.71
N ALA A 549 -4.94 24.99 11.91
CA ALA A 549 -5.84 25.43 12.97
C ALA A 549 -5.25 25.19 14.37
N LEU A 550 -4.57 24.05 14.57
CA LEU A 550 -3.88 23.75 15.83
C LEU A 550 -2.71 24.71 16.08
N GLU A 551 -1.96 25.10 15.05
CA GLU A 551 -0.82 26.01 15.19
C GLU A 551 -1.25 27.39 15.72
N THR A 552 -2.43 27.88 15.33
CA THR A 552 -3.01 29.14 15.80
C THR A 552 -3.93 28.99 17.02
N TRP A 553 -4.06 27.77 17.57
CA TRP A 553 -4.95 27.50 18.70
C TRP A 553 -4.33 28.01 20.02
N PRO A 554 -5.01 28.89 20.79
CA PRO A 554 -4.43 29.55 21.94
C PRO A 554 -4.05 28.60 23.09
N PHE A 555 -4.76 27.47 23.21
CA PHE A 555 -4.53 26.49 24.28
C PHE A 555 -3.73 25.27 23.81
N ARG A 556 -3.01 25.37 22.69
CA ARG A 556 -2.19 24.26 22.18
C ARG A 556 -1.01 23.98 23.11
N LEU A 557 -0.57 22.72 23.13
CA LEU A 557 0.72 22.36 23.72
C LEU A 557 1.86 23.14 23.05
N GLN A 558 2.89 23.44 23.82
CA GLN A 558 4.10 24.04 23.28
C GLN A 558 4.82 23.05 22.35
N THR A 559 5.55 23.57 21.37
CA THR A 559 6.24 22.75 20.35
C THR A 559 7.13 21.67 20.97
N HIS A 560 7.87 22.00 22.05
CA HIS A 560 8.71 21.04 22.75
C HIS A 560 7.91 19.92 23.45
N GLU A 561 6.73 20.22 23.99
CA GLU A 561 5.84 19.23 24.63
C GLU A 561 5.26 18.27 23.58
N MET A 562 4.85 18.79 22.42
CA MET A 562 4.39 17.97 21.29
C MET A 562 5.47 16.99 20.83
N ILE A 563 6.74 17.45 20.74
CA ILE A 563 7.89 16.60 20.38
C ILE A 563 8.11 15.50 21.44
N MET A 564 8.06 15.85 22.73
CA MET A 564 8.21 14.87 23.82
C MET A 564 7.08 13.84 23.82
N TYR A 565 5.85 14.25 23.55
CA TYR A 565 4.71 13.34 23.42
C TYR A 565 4.89 12.32 22.30
N ASN A 566 5.45 12.78 21.17
CA ASN A 566 5.79 11.91 20.04
C ASN A 566 6.88 10.89 20.40
N ARG A 567 7.84 11.24 21.29
CA ARG A 567 8.90 10.34 21.76
C ARG A 567 8.43 9.33 22.81
N ARG A 568 7.55 9.73 23.75
CA ARG A 568 7.04 8.83 24.83
C ARG A 568 6.25 7.63 24.29
N GLY A 569 5.56 7.79 23.16
CA GLY A 569 4.86 6.68 22.50
C GLY A 569 5.77 5.59 21.91
N ILE A 570 7.07 5.86 21.76
CA ILE A 570 8.09 4.90 21.30
C ILE A 570 8.63 4.10 22.50
N ALA A 571 8.83 4.75 23.65
CA ALA A 571 9.35 4.10 24.87
C ALA A 571 8.38 3.08 25.49
N GLN A 572 7.07 3.34 25.47
CA GLN A 572 6.04 2.42 25.98
C GLN A 572 5.81 1.17 25.10
N ARG A 573 6.48 1.04 23.95
CA ARG A 573 6.44 -0.17 23.10
C ARG A 573 7.70 -1.03 23.21
N ALA A 574 8.73 -0.52 23.90
CA ALA A 574 10.00 -1.21 24.14
C ALA A 574 10.09 -1.80 25.57
N ALA A 575 9.08 -1.54 26.39
CA ALA A 575 8.78 -2.23 27.64
C ALA A 575 7.49 -3.04 27.42
#